data_AF-A0A429IPC2-F1
#
_entry.id   AF-A0A429IPC2-F1
#
_cell.length_a   1.000
_cell.length_b   1.000
_cell.length_c   1.000
_cell.angle_alpha   90.00
_cell.angle_beta   90.00
_cell.angle_gamma   90.00
#
_symmetry.space_group_name_H-M   'P 1'
#
loop_
_entity.id
_entity.type
_entity.pdbx_description
1 polymer ?
#
loop_
_entity_poly.entity_id
_entity_poly.type
_entity_poly.pdbx_seq_one_letter_code
_entity_poly.pdbx_strand_id
1 'polypeptide(L)'
;MLLSLIMTMVPGLRTPGSGNAGQAYGAAASSTAVLVLFYMARTLRLQRDETSLQRQELELQRAEMRLQRTELELQRDEMRRSAGELHRSAEAGLRRLHMDLLKMSIADPELAEVWPKFAPDLTVKENRQYLYANLIYCHTMLAHKLEMANDREALGHLRYIVTSPAFRGYWESARFMRAEMDPDSHESHFATLVDEALTQTNGQAPHAPNLRLIEGQHTEQ
;
A
#
# COMPACT_ATOMS: atom_id res chain seq x y z
N MET A 1 18.76 19.70 -70.29
CA MET A 1 19.16 20.75 -71.25
C MET A 1 20.69 20.86 -71.41
N LEU A 2 21.51 20.70 -70.35
CA LEU A 2 22.98 20.82 -70.46
C LEU A 2 23.70 19.69 -71.25
N LEU A 3 23.13 18.47 -71.29
CA LEU A 3 23.77 17.30 -71.92
C LEU A 3 23.71 17.31 -73.46
N SER A 4 22.77 18.06 -74.04
CA SER A 4 22.58 18.11 -75.51
C SER A 4 23.58 19.04 -76.19
N LEU A 5 24.16 19.99 -75.44
CA LEU A 5 25.12 20.98 -75.96
C LEU A 5 26.56 20.43 -76.06
N ILE A 6 26.90 19.41 -75.26
CA ILE A 6 28.26 18.82 -75.25
C ILE A 6 28.48 17.90 -76.48
N MET A 7 27.40 17.38 -77.08
CA MET A 7 27.47 16.52 -78.27
C MET A 7 27.68 17.28 -79.59
N THR A 8 27.61 18.62 -79.61
CA THR A 8 27.69 19.43 -80.84
C THR A 8 29.04 20.14 -81.05
N MET A 9 29.98 20.05 -80.12
CA MET A 9 31.27 20.77 -80.13
C MET A 9 32.50 19.83 -80.24
N VAL A 10 32.40 18.73 -81.00
CA VAL A 10 33.56 17.91 -81.39
C VAL A 10 33.48 17.64 -82.90
N PRO A 11 34.31 18.29 -83.74
CA PRO A 11 34.34 18.03 -85.18
C PRO A 11 35.13 16.74 -85.45
N GLY A 12 34.48 15.60 -85.20
CA GLY A 12 35.09 14.28 -85.40
C GLY A 12 34.10 13.11 -85.55
N LEU A 13 32.78 13.34 -85.45
CA LEU A 13 31.78 12.27 -85.50
C LEU A 13 30.81 12.42 -86.68
N ARG A 14 31.35 12.45 -87.90
CA ARG A 14 30.58 12.02 -89.08
C ARG A 14 31.11 10.66 -89.53
N THR A 15 30.42 9.60 -89.13
CA THR A 15 30.56 8.28 -89.75
C THR A 15 29.33 7.99 -90.62
N PRO A 16 29.49 7.59 -91.89
CA PRO A 16 28.42 7.00 -92.68
C PRO A 16 28.32 5.52 -92.31
N GLY A 17 27.23 5.12 -91.65
CA GLY A 17 27.06 3.73 -91.23
C GLY A 17 25.80 3.53 -90.38
N SER A 18 24.70 3.18 -91.05
CA SER A 18 23.49 2.67 -90.41
C SER A 18 23.81 1.34 -89.71
N GLY A 19 24.10 1.40 -88.41
CA GLY A 19 24.37 0.20 -87.60
C GLY A 19 24.48 0.43 -86.09
N ASN A 20 24.84 1.62 -85.61
CA ASN A 20 25.29 1.79 -84.22
C ASN A 20 24.50 2.76 -83.32
N ALA A 21 23.39 3.34 -83.78
CA ALA A 21 22.56 4.20 -82.93
C ALA A 21 22.04 3.42 -81.69
N GLY A 22 21.58 2.19 -81.88
CA GLY A 22 21.13 1.32 -80.79
C GLY A 22 22.23 0.99 -79.76
N GLN A 23 23.49 0.88 -80.19
CA GLN A 23 24.62 0.66 -79.27
C GLN A 23 24.97 1.91 -78.47
N ALA A 24 24.96 3.09 -79.09
CA ALA A 24 25.18 4.35 -78.38
C ALA A 24 24.05 4.65 -77.38
N TYR A 25 22.78 4.43 -77.76
CA TYR A 25 21.64 4.53 -76.85
C TYR A 25 21.70 3.48 -75.73
N GLY A 26 22.09 2.23 -76.03
CA GLY A 26 22.28 1.18 -75.04
C GLY A 26 23.38 1.49 -74.03
N ALA A 27 24.52 2.03 -74.47
CA ALA A 27 25.63 2.44 -73.62
C ALA A 27 25.31 3.67 -72.75
N ALA A 28 24.58 4.64 -73.30
CA ALA A 28 24.09 5.79 -72.54
C ALA A 28 23.06 5.35 -71.48
N ALA A 29 22.11 4.48 -71.85
CA ALA A 29 21.10 3.95 -70.95
C ALA A 29 21.70 3.11 -69.81
N SER A 30 22.67 2.24 -70.10
CA SER A 30 23.35 1.43 -69.08
C SER A 30 24.14 2.31 -68.11
N SER A 31 24.81 3.34 -68.59
CA SER A 31 25.55 4.30 -67.75
C SER A 31 24.63 5.07 -66.82
N THR A 32 23.47 5.53 -67.32
CA THR A 32 22.46 6.20 -66.47
C THR A 32 21.83 5.25 -65.46
N ALA A 33 21.56 3.99 -65.84
CA ALA A 33 21.01 2.99 -64.94
C ALA A 33 21.96 2.68 -63.78
N VAL A 34 23.27 2.56 -64.04
CA VAL A 34 24.29 2.37 -63.00
C VAL A 34 24.32 3.55 -62.01
N LEU A 35 24.25 4.78 -62.51
CA LEU A 35 24.23 5.98 -61.65
C LEU A 35 22.96 6.03 -60.78
N VAL A 36 21.80 5.69 -61.35
CA VAL A 36 20.52 5.62 -60.61
C VAL A 36 20.58 4.54 -59.52
N LEU A 37 21.09 3.35 -59.84
CA LEU A 37 21.25 2.27 -58.87
C LEU A 37 22.22 2.65 -57.74
N PHE A 38 23.32 3.35 -58.06
CA PHE A 38 24.25 3.86 -57.05
C PHE A 38 23.58 4.90 -56.15
N TYR A 39 22.80 5.82 -56.72
CA TYR A 39 22.06 6.81 -55.95
C TYR A 39 21.00 6.16 -55.06
N MET A 40 20.20 5.22 -55.60
CA MET A 40 19.22 4.46 -54.83
C MET A 40 19.87 3.64 -53.71
N ALA A 41 21.02 3.00 -53.97
CA ALA A 41 21.76 2.26 -52.95
C ALA A 41 22.26 3.21 -51.83
N ARG A 42 22.70 4.42 -52.19
CA ARG A 42 23.10 5.45 -51.22
C ARG A 42 21.91 5.94 -50.39
N THR A 43 20.77 6.24 -51.01
CA THR A 43 19.58 6.70 -50.28
C THR A 43 19.00 5.61 -49.39
N LEU A 44 19.02 4.34 -49.82
CA LEU A 44 18.58 3.21 -49.00
C LEU A 44 19.49 3.00 -47.79
N ARG A 45 20.82 3.19 -47.94
CA ARG A 45 21.75 3.15 -46.80
C ARG A 45 21.46 4.27 -45.80
N LEU A 46 21.29 5.50 -46.29
CA LEU A 46 20.96 6.65 -45.44
C LEU A 46 19.63 6.47 -44.69
N GLN A 47 18.59 5.98 -45.37
CA GLN A 47 17.30 5.67 -44.72
C GLN A 47 17.43 4.55 -43.68
N ARG A 48 18.27 3.55 -43.94
CA ARG A 48 18.54 2.48 -42.97
C ARG A 48 19.23 3.02 -41.71
N ASP A 49 20.18 3.93 -41.88
CA ASP A 49 20.88 4.56 -40.76
C ASP A 49 19.92 5.44 -39.95
N GLU A 50 19.11 6.28 -40.61
CA GLU A 50 18.10 7.13 -39.97
C GLU A 50 17.05 6.31 -39.20
N THR A 51 16.53 5.24 -39.79
CA THR A 51 15.57 4.36 -39.10
C THR A 51 16.19 3.62 -37.92
N SER A 52 17.49 3.30 -37.98
CA SER A 52 18.19 2.71 -36.83
C SER A 52 18.32 3.70 -35.67
N LEU A 53 18.62 4.98 -35.97
CA LEU A 53 18.69 6.05 -34.97
C LEU A 53 17.32 6.33 -34.34
N GLN A 54 16.26 6.42 -35.13
CA GLN A 54 14.89 6.61 -34.62
C GLN A 54 14.47 5.46 -33.69
N ARG A 55 14.84 4.21 -34.02
CA ARG A 55 14.57 3.06 -33.15
C ARG A 55 15.32 3.16 -31.83
N GLN A 56 16.59 3.56 -31.85
CA GLN A 56 17.38 3.73 -30.64
C GLN A 56 16.82 4.85 -29.75
N GLU A 57 16.39 5.97 -30.33
CA GLU A 57 15.75 7.06 -29.58
C GLU A 57 14.43 6.59 -28.93
N LEU A 58 13.59 5.87 -29.68
CA LEU A 58 12.36 5.30 -29.13
C LEU A 58 12.63 4.29 -28.01
N GLU A 59 13.71 3.50 -28.10
CA GLU A 59 14.12 2.59 -27.03
C GLU A 59 14.54 3.34 -25.77
N LEU A 60 15.29 4.43 -25.92
CA LEU A 60 15.67 5.30 -24.81
C LEU A 60 14.46 5.96 -24.16
N GLN A 61 13.57 6.55 -24.97
CA GLN A 61 12.32 7.13 -24.46
C GLN A 61 11.46 6.09 -23.74
N ARG A 62 11.36 4.87 -24.26
CA ARG A 62 10.65 3.77 -23.58
C ARG A 62 11.33 3.37 -22.29
N ALA A 63 12.66 3.34 -22.24
CA ALA A 63 13.41 3.06 -21.02
C ALA A 63 13.20 4.16 -19.97
N GLU A 64 13.23 5.42 -20.38
CA GLU A 64 12.96 6.56 -19.51
C GLU A 64 11.53 6.53 -18.97
N MET A 65 10.53 6.29 -19.83
CA MET A 65 9.13 6.15 -19.41
C MET A 65 8.93 4.97 -18.44
N ARG A 66 9.70 3.88 -18.58
CA ARG A 66 9.68 2.77 -17.62
C ARG A 66 10.23 3.21 -16.26
N LEU A 67 11.35 3.94 -16.25
CA LEU A 67 11.93 4.46 -15.01
C LEU A 67 11.00 5.45 -14.31
N GLN A 68 10.35 6.33 -15.06
CA GLN A 68 9.37 7.26 -14.50
C GLN A 68 8.17 6.53 -13.89
N ARG A 69 7.69 5.44 -14.51
CA ARG A 69 6.61 4.63 -13.95
C ARG A 69 7.03 3.93 -12.66
N THR A 70 8.22 3.35 -12.62
CA THR A 70 8.73 2.70 -11.40
C THR A 70 8.93 3.69 -10.26
N GLU A 71 9.40 4.91 -10.56
CA GLU A 71 9.54 5.99 -9.58
C GLU A 71 8.17 6.41 -9.02
N LEU A 72 7.17 6.61 -9.89
CA LEU A 72 5.81 6.95 -9.46
C LEU A 72 5.16 5.84 -8.64
N GLU A 73 5.43 4.57 -8.95
CA GLU A 73 4.97 3.42 -8.18
C GLU A 73 5.57 3.45 -6.76
N LEU A 74 6.88 3.68 -6.66
CA LEU A 74 7.57 3.81 -5.37
C LEU A 74 6.99 4.96 -4.53
N GLN A 75 6.83 6.15 -5.13
CA GLN A 75 6.26 7.30 -4.45
C GLN A 75 4.82 7.05 -3.98
N ARG A 76 4.01 6.34 -4.79
CA ARG A 76 2.65 5.96 -4.39
C ARG A 76 2.67 4.99 -3.21
N ASP A 77 3.57 4.03 -3.20
CA ASP A 77 3.68 3.07 -2.11
C ASP A 77 4.19 3.73 -0.83
N GLU A 78 5.13 4.66 -0.92
CA GLU A 78 5.56 5.48 0.22
C GLU A 78 4.42 6.34 0.78
N MET A 79 3.67 7.04 -0.09
CA MET A 79 2.50 7.81 0.33
C MET A 79 1.45 6.93 1.02
N ARG A 80 1.20 5.72 0.50
CA ARG A 80 0.26 4.77 1.13
C ARG A 80 0.72 4.34 2.51
N ARG A 81 2.02 4.04 2.68
CA ARG A 81 2.59 3.68 3.98
C ARG A 81 2.49 4.84 4.96
N SER A 82 2.88 6.04 4.53
CA SER A 82 2.80 7.26 5.34
C SER A 82 1.35 7.58 5.75
N ALA A 83 0.40 7.48 4.82
CA ALA A 83 -1.02 7.66 5.12
C ALA A 83 -1.52 6.64 6.16
N GLY A 84 -1.11 5.37 6.03
CA GLY A 84 -1.41 4.33 7.02
C GLY A 84 -0.82 4.62 8.40
N GLU A 85 0.42 5.11 8.46
CA GLU A 85 1.08 5.52 9.72
C GLU A 85 0.39 6.71 10.37
N LEU A 86 0.05 7.74 9.60
CA LEU A 86 -0.71 8.90 10.09
C LEU A 86 -2.08 8.48 10.62
N HIS A 87 -2.77 7.58 9.92
CA HIS A 87 -4.05 7.06 10.37
C HIS A 87 -3.93 6.32 11.72
N ARG A 88 -2.95 5.41 11.85
CA ARG A 88 -2.68 4.71 13.12
C ARG A 88 -2.33 5.68 14.25
N SER A 89 -1.52 6.71 13.95
CA SER A 89 -1.14 7.73 14.93
C SER A 89 -2.36 8.55 15.39
N ALA A 90 -3.21 8.98 14.45
CA ALA A 90 -4.43 9.70 14.74
C ALA A 90 -5.40 8.85 15.58
N GLU A 91 -5.55 7.57 15.26
CA GLU A 91 -6.35 6.62 16.04
C GLU A 91 -5.84 6.49 17.49
N ALA A 92 -4.53 6.28 17.67
CA ALA A 92 -3.92 6.23 18.99
C ALA A 92 -4.11 7.54 19.78
N GLY A 93 -4.03 8.69 19.09
CA GLY A 93 -4.30 10.01 19.66
C GLY A 93 -5.74 10.17 20.13
N LEU A 94 -6.72 9.78 19.31
CA LEU A 94 -8.13 9.81 19.69
C LEU A 94 -8.42 8.87 20.87
N ARG A 95 -7.79 7.70 20.90
CA ARG A 95 -7.90 6.76 22.03
C ARG A 95 -7.38 7.37 23.32
N ARG A 96 -6.23 8.04 23.26
CA ARG A 96 -5.63 8.72 24.43
C ARG A 96 -6.58 9.78 24.98
N LEU A 97 -7.15 10.62 24.10
CA LEU A 97 -8.16 11.61 24.50
C LEU A 97 -9.36 10.93 25.18
N HIS A 98 -9.87 9.84 24.62
CA HIS A 98 -10.98 9.08 25.21
C HIS A 98 -10.63 8.54 26.61
N MET A 99 -9.40 8.03 26.79
CA MET A 99 -8.95 7.60 28.12
C MET A 99 -8.86 8.75 29.11
N ASP A 100 -8.40 9.92 28.67
CA ASP A 100 -8.31 11.11 29.53
C ASP A 100 -9.70 11.63 29.93
N LEU A 101 -10.67 11.65 28.99
CA LEU A 101 -12.07 11.98 29.28
C LEU A 101 -12.67 11.03 30.33
N LEU A 102 -12.48 9.72 30.16
CA LEU A 102 -12.98 8.73 31.11
C LEU A 102 -12.31 8.84 32.48
N LYS A 103 -11.00 9.15 32.55
CA LYS A 103 -10.33 9.41 33.83
C LYS A 103 -10.92 10.62 34.55
N MET A 104 -11.24 11.69 33.82
CA MET A 104 -11.90 12.87 34.38
C MET A 104 -13.29 12.51 34.93
N SER A 105 -14.11 11.80 34.16
CA SER A 105 -15.43 11.33 34.60
C SER A 105 -15.37 10.33 35.76
N ILE A 106 -14.29 9.57 35.90
CA ILE A 106 -14.09 8.71 37.08
C ILE A 106 -13.70 9.55 38.30
N ALA A 107 -12.92 10.61 38.14
CA ALA A 107 -12.44 11.45 39.25
C ALA A 107 -13.50 12.42 39.77
N ASP A 108 -14.37 12.91 38.88
CA ASP A 108 -15.37 13.93 39.17
C ASP A 108 -16.80 13.36 38.97
N PRO A 109 -17.58 13.20 40.06
CA PRO A 109 -18.96 12.72 39.99
C PRO A 109 -19.88 13.59 39.12
N GLU A 110 -19.67 14.90 39.02
CA GLU A 110 -20.51 15.79 38.21
C GLU A 110 -20.23 15.58 36.71
N LEU A 111 -18.95 15.42 36.33
CA LEU A 111 -18.59 15.07 34.95
C LEU A 111 -18.99 13.64 34.57
N ALA A 112 -19.20 12.77 35.55
CA ALA A 112 -19.73 11.43 35.31
C ALA A 112 -21.18 11.46 34.82
N GLU A 113 -21.97 12.48 35.16
CA GLU A 113 -23.39 12.57 34.79
C GLU A 113 -23.61 12.74 33.27
N VAL A 114 -22.61 13.29 32.56
CA VAL A 114 -22.63 13.43 31.10
C VAL A 114 -22.51 12.07 30.41
N TRP A 115 -22.02 11.05 31.12
CA TRP A 115 -21.96 9.67 30.64
C TRP A 115 -23.15 8.88 31.19
N PRO A 116 -24.06 8.41 30.32
CA PRO A 116 -25.15 7.54 30.75
C PRO A 116 -24.60 6.31 31.48
N LYS A 117 -25.32 5.88 32.52
CA LYS A 117 -25.00 4.61 33.17
C LYS A 117 -25.16 3.46 32.19
N PHE A 118 -24.29 2.45 32.30
CA PHE A 118 -24.38 1.24 31.49
C PHE A 118 -25.67 0.43 31.75
N ALA A 119 -26.24 0.53 32.95
CA ALA A 119 -27.56 0.01 33.27
C ALA A 119 -28.28 0.97 34.26
N PRO A 120 -29.62 1.06 34.20
CA PRO A 120 -30.39 2.09 34.91
C PRO A 120 -30.29 1.98 36.45
N ASP A 121 -30.08 0.78 36.97
CA ASP A 121 -30.05 0.43 38.39
C ASP A 121 -28.65 0.47 39.03
N LEU A 122 -27.59 0.77 38.27
CA LEU A 122 -26.23 0.80 38.81
C LEU A 122 -26.06 1.90 39.85
N THR A 123 -25.41 1.55 40.97
CA THR A 123 -24.86 2.52 41.90
C THR A 123 -23.74 3.34 41.25
N VAL A 124 -23.41 4.50 41.82
CA VAL A 124 -22.29 5.34 41.34
C VAL A 124 -20.97 4.56 41.34
N LYS A 125 -20.77 3.70 42.35
CA LYS A 125 -19.58 2.84 42.46
C LYS A 125 -19.50 1.83 41.32
N GLU A 126 -20.59 1.11 41.04
CA GLU A 126 -20.63 0.10 39.98
C GLU A 126 -20.46 0.74 38.60
N ASN A 127 -21.10 1.88 38.36
CA ASN A 127 -20.93 2.59 37.09
C ASN A 127 -19.47 3.03 36.89
N ARG A 128 -18.78 3.51 37.94
CA ARG A 128 -17.33 3.83 37.87
C ARG A 128 -16.48 2.59 37.59
N GLN A 129 -16.83 1.44 38.17
CA GLN A 129 -16.15 0.17 37.86
C GLN A 129 -16.35 -0.22 36.39
N TYR A 130 -17.54 -0.01 35.83
CA TYR A 130 -17.82 -0.34 34.43
C TYR A 130 -17.13 0.62 33.46
N LEU A 131 -17.07 1.92 33.78
CA LEU A 131 -16.26 2.88 33.03
C LEU A 131 -14.77 2.49 33.03
N TYR A 132 -14.26 2.02 34.16
CA TYR A 132 -12.89 1.51 34.25
C TYR A 132 -12.70 0.17 33.51
N ALA A 133 -13.68 -0.73 33.54
CA ALA A 133 -13.66 -1.97 32.77
C ALA A 133 -13.63 -1.68 31.26
N ASN A 134 -14.41 -0.68 30.82
CA ASN A 134 -14.37 -0.18 29.45
C ASN A 134 -12.96 0.32 29.08
N LEU A 135 -12.26 1.04 29.97
CA LEU A 135 -10.87 1.45 29.74
C LEU A 135 -9.92 0.27 29.55
N ILE A 136 -10.05 -0.78 30.37
CA ILE A 136 -9.22 -1.99 30.26
C ILE A 136 -9.49 -2.72 28.93
N TYR A 137 -10.77 -2.91 28.59
CA TYR A 137 -11.17 -3.50 27.31
C TYR A 137 -10.58 -2.70 26.14
N CYS A 138 -10.80 -1.39 26.18
CA CYS A 138 -10.35 -0.45 25.17
C CYS A 138 -8.84 -0.46 24.94
N HIS A 139 -8.07 -0.53 26.03
CA HIS A 139 -6.62 -0.60 26.02
C HIS A 139 -6.11 -1.93 25.46
N THR A 140 -6.68 -3.05 25.92
CA THR A 140 -6.27 -4.39 25.49
C THR A 140 -6.58 -4.63 24.02
N MET A 141 -7.75 -4.18 23.56
CA MET A 141 -8.12 -4.20 22.14
C MET A 141 -7.14 -3.38 21.28
N LEU A 142 -6.75 -2.18 21.75
CA LEU A 142 -5.81 -1.36 20.98
C LEU A 142 -4.44 -2.03 20.88
N ALA A 143 -3.94 -2.64 21.96
CA ALA A 143 -2.69 -3.39 21.93
C ALA A 143 -2.75 -4.55 20.91
N HIS A 144 -3.89 -5.25 20.84
CA HIS A 144 -4.14 -6.29 19.84
C HIS A 144 -4.21 -5.72 18.42
N LYS A 145 -4.93 -4.61 18.21
CA LYS A 145 -5.08 -3.96 16.90
C LYS A 145 -3.77 -3.42 16.34
N LEU A 146 -2.86 -2.99 17.21
CA LEU A 146 -1.51 -2.56 16.85
C LEU A 146 -0.52 -3.73 16.73
N GLU A 147 -1.00 -4.97 16.73
CA GLU A 147 -0.21 -6.21 16.60
C GLU A 147 0.87 -6.36 17.69
N MET A 148 0.70 -5.70 18.85
CA MET A 148 1.58 -5.87 20.01
C MET A 148 1.31 -7.16 20.76
N ALA A 149 0.13 -7.74 20.55
CA ALA A 149 -0.27 -9.04 21.08
C ALA A 149 -1.08 -9.78 20.01
N ASN A 150 -0.75 -11.05 19.77
CA ASN A 150 -1.57 -11.91 18.91
C ASN A 150 -2.80 -12.46 19.68
N ASP A 151 -3.74 -13.10 18.99
CA ASP A 151 -4.96 -13.69 19.56
C ASP A 151 -4.68 -14.58 20.78
N ARG A 152 -3.62 -15.41 20.75
CA ARG A 152 -3.27 -16.31 21.85
C ARG A 152 -2.83 -15.55 23.10
N GLU A 153 -2.01 -14.52 22.93
CA GLU A 153 -1.53 -13.65 24.00
C GLU A 153 -2.67 -12.82 24.58
N ALA A 154 -3.50 -12.22 23.71
CA ALA A 154 -4.69 -11.49 24.09
C ALA A 154 -5.65 -12.37 24.90
N LEU A 155 -5.95 -13.59 24.44
CA LEU A 155 -6.80 -14.54 25.14
C LEU A 155 -6.24 -14.92 26.52
N GLY A 156 -4.91 -15.03 26.65
CA GLY A 156 -4.24 -15.23 27.94
C GLY A 156 -4.52 -14.12 28.95
N HIS A 157 -4.40 -12.87 28.51
CA HIS A 157 -4.70 -11.71 29.36
C HIS A 157 -6.20 -11.58 29.66
N LEU A 158 -7.05 -11.81 28.65
CA LEU A 158 -8.50 -11.75 28.79
C LEU A 158 -9.02 -12.77 29.81
N ARG A 159 -8.49 -14.01 29.81
CA ARG A 159 -8.84 -15.02 30.83
C ARG A 159 -8.61 -14.53 32.26
N TYR A 160 -7.57 -13.72 32.50
CA TYR A 160 -7.37 -13.11 33.81
C TYR A 160 -8.41 -12.01 34.09
N ILE A 161 -8.61 -11.08 33.16
CA ILE A 161 -9.54 -9.95 33.32
C ILE A 161 -10.97 -10.43 33.58
N VAL A 162 -11.43 -11.43 32.82
CA VAL A 162 -12.81 -11.95 32.93
C VAL A 162 -13.05 -12.71 34.22
N THR A 163 -12.06 -12.95 35.09
CA THR A 163 -12.32 -13.45 36.45
C THR A 163 -13.01 -12.40 37.35
N SER A 164 -12.89 -11.11 37.00
CA SER A 164 -13.50 -10.02 37.77
C SER A 164 -15.02 -9.95 37.58
N PRO A 165 -15.83 -10.02 38.66
CA PRO A 165 -17.27 -9.85 38.57
C PRO A 165 -17.68 -8.51 37.97
N ALA A 166 -16.92 -7.43 38.25
CA ALA A 166 -17.18 -6.11 37.70
C ALA A 166 -16.98 -6.08 36.18
N PHE A 167 -15.95 -6.75 35.65
CA PHE A 167 -15.73 -6.84 34.22
C PHE A 167 -16.83 -7.65 33.53
N ARG A 168 -17.25 -8.77 34.12
CA ARG A 168 -18.37 -9.59 33.62
C ARG A 168 -19.67 -8.80 33.57
N GLY A 169 -19.97 -8.06 34.64
CA GLY A 169 -21.15 -7.21 34.71
C GLY A 169 -21.12 -6.11 33.64
N TYR A 170 -19.99 -5.42 33.49
CA TYR A 170 -19.77 -4.48 32.39
C TYR A 170 -20.00 -5.13 31.03
N TRP A 171 -19.38 -6.30 30.81
CA TRP A 171 -19.45 -7.00 29.53
C TRP A 171 -20.90 -7.27 29.16
N GLU A 172 -21.70 -7.77 30.11
CA GLU A 172 -23.12 -8.02 29.90
C GLU A 172 -23.91 -6.72 29.65
N SER A 173 -23.73 -5.70 30.48
CA SER A 173 -24.44 -4.42 30.34
C SER A 173 -24.12 -3.70 29.04
N ALA A 174 -22.90 -3.83 28.52
CA ALA A 174 -22.48 -3.22 27.26
C ALA A 174 -22.88 -4.03 26.00
N ARG A 175 -23.67 -5.12 26.14
CA ARG A 175 -24.08 -5.95 25.00
C ARG A 175 -24.81 -5.16 23.92
N PHE A 176 -25.66 -4.19 24.30
CA PHE A 176 -26.40 -3.37 23.34
C PHE A 176 -25.46 -2.57 22.41
N MET A 177 -24.34 -2.08 22.93
CA MET A 177 -23.34 -1.35 22.13
C MET A 177 -22.67 -2.26 21.11
N ARG A 178 -22.45 -3.54 21.47
CA ARG A 178 -21.83 -4.53 20.57
C ARG A 178 -22.81 -5.12 19.56
N ALA A 179 -24.11 -5.12 19.85
CA ALA A 179 -25.12 -5.66 18.95
C ALA A 179 -25.25 -4.88 17.62
N GLU A 180 -24.88 -3.60 17.61
CA GLU A 180 -24.91 -2.74 16.42
C GLU A 180 -23.56 -2.69 15.66
N MET A 181 -22.56 -3.45 16.13
CA MET A 181 -21.21 -3.39 15.59
C MET A 181 -21.11 -4.10 14.24
N ASP A 182 -20.27 -3.55 13.35
CA ASP A 182 -19.91 -4.22 12.09
C ASP A 182 -19.22 -5.57 12.38
N PRO A 183 -19.79 -6.70 11.91
CA PRO A 183 -19.23 -8.03 12.13
C PRO A 183 -17.79 -8.19 11.64
N ASP A 184 -17.41 -7.46 10.58
CA ASP A 184 -16.08 -7.55 9.95
C ASP A 184 -15.05 -6.61 10.61
N SER A 185 -15.48 -5.84 11.62
CA SER A 185 -14.59 -4.93 12.33
C SER A 185 -13.61 -5.65 13.25
N HIS A 186 -12.44 -5.03 13.47
CA HIS A 186 -11.45 -5.54 14.42
C HIS A 186 -12.01 -5.62 15.86
N GLU A 187 -12.93 -4.72 16.22
CA GLU A 187 -13.57 -4.72 17.53
C GLU A 187 -14.51 -5.92 17.70
N SER A 188 -15.23 -6.33 16.65
CA SER A 188 -16.08 -7.54 16.63
C SER A 188 -15.23 -8.81 16.79
N HIS A 189 -14.11 -8.91 16.07
CA HIS A 189 -13.15 -10.01 16.25
C HIS A 189 -12.62 -10.06 17.68
N PHE A 190 -12.18 -8.92 18.22
CA PHE A 190 -11.67 -8.85 19.59
C PHE A 190 -12.75 -9.16 20.64
N ALA A 191 -14.00 -8.75 20.41
CA ALA A 191 -15.12 -9.11 21.28
C ALA A 191 -15.35 -10.63 21.33
N THR A 192 -15.19 -11.32 20.20
CA THR A 192 -15.24 -12.79 20.14
C THR A 192 -14.19 -13.44 21.03
N LEU A 193 -12.97 -12.88 21.10
CA LEU A 193 -11.93 -13.36 22.03
C LEU A 193 -12.33 -13.19 23.51
N VAL A 194 -13.05 -12.13 23.85
CA VAL A 194 -13.58 -11.92 25.21
C VAL A 194 -14.64 -12.97 25.55
N ASP A 195 -15.55 -13.25 24.62
CA ASP A 195 -16.58 -14.28 24.78
C ASP A 195 -15.97 -15.68 24.89
N GLU A 196 -14.92 -15.96 24.12
CA GLU A 196 -14.14 -17.19 24.23
C GLU A 196 -13.49 -17.30 25.62
N ALA A 197 -12.83 -16.24 26.11
CA ALA A 197 -12.23 -16.22 27.44
C ALA A 197 -13.25 -16.46 28.56
N LEU A 198 -14.44 -15.87 28.45
CA LEU A 198 -15.56 -16.10 29.37
C LEU A 198 -16.00 -17.56 29.36
N THR A 199 -16.15 -18.14 28.17
CA THR A 199 -16.57 -19.54 27.99
C THR A 199 -15.55 -20.51 28.60
N GLN A 200 -14.26 -20.30 28.33
CA GLN A 200 -13.17 -21.10 28.89
C GLN A 200 -13.10 -21.00 30.41
N THR A 201 -13.23 -19.78 30.96
CA THR A 201 -13.13 -19.56 32.41
C THR A 201 -14.35 -20.12 33.15
N ASN A 202 -15.53 -20.15 32.54
CA ASN A 202 -16.71 -20.80 33.12
C ASN A 202 -16.58 -22.33 33.16
N GLY A 203 -15.86 -22.93 32.21
CA GLY A 203 -15.56 -24.36 32.18
C GLY A 203 -14.41 -24.79 33.10
N GLN A 204 -13.56 -23.86 33.53
CA GLN A 204 -12.39 -24.11 34.37
C GLN A 204 -12.70 -23.77 35.84
N ALA A 205 -12.56 -24.73 36.77
CA ALA A 205 -12.58 -24.43 38.20
C ALA A 205 -11.49 -23.36 38.52
N PRO A 206 -11.72 -22.44 39.48
CA PRO A 206 -10.88 -21.26 39.67
C PRO A 206 -9.41 -21.66 39.86
N HIS A 207 -8.58 -21.33 38.88
CA HIS A 207 -7.16 -21.58 38.96
C HIS A 207 -6.55 -20.51 39.87
N ALA A 208 -6.14 -20.91 41.07
CA ALA A 208 -5.38 -20.04 41.96
C ALA A 208 -4.14 -19.53 41.22
N PRO A 209 -3.88 -18.20 41.20
CA PRO A 209 -2.70 -17.67 40.55
C PRO A 209 -1.45 -18.27 41.21
N ASN A 210 -0.59 -18.91 40.41
CA ASN A 210 0.71 -19.38 40.86
C ASN A 210 1.61 -18.16 41.15
N LEU A 211 1.54 -17.64 42.38
CA LEU A 211 2.35 -16.52 42.88
C LEU A 211 3.83 -16.86 43.11
N ARG A 212 4.35 -17.94 42.52
CA ARG A 212 5.73 -18.42 42.76
C ARG A 212 6.83 -17.66 41.99
N LEU A 213 6.56 -16.48 41.45
CA LEU A 213 7.54 -15.71 40.66
C LEU A 213 7.92 -14.34 41.24
N ILE A 214 7.48 -13.98 42.46
CA ILE A 214 7.88 -12.71 43.12
C ILE A 214 8.46 -12.91 44.54
N GLU A 215 8.88 -14.13 44.89
CA GLU A 215 9.68 -14.39 46.10
C GLU A 215 10.97 -15.10 45.68
N GLY A 216 12.00 -14.33 45.29
CA GLY A 216 13.27 -14.97 44.92
C GLY A 216 14.41 -14.11 44.40
N GLN A 217 14.39 -12.77 44.49
CA GLN A 217 15.56 -11.95 44.09
C GLN A 217 15.85 -10.71 44.95
N HIS A 218 15.48 -10.71 46.24
CA HIS A 218 16.02 -9.71 47.17
C HIS A 218 16.39 -10.32 48.52
N THR A 219 17.51 -11.05 48.55
CA THR A 219 18.46 -11.09 49.67
C THR A 219 19.75 -11.76 49.21
N GLU A 220 20.88 -11.17 49.62
CA GLU A 220 22.28 -11.62 49.48
C GLU A 220 23.09 -11.09 48.29
N GLN A 221 23.61 -9.86 48.44
CA GLN A 221 25.05 -9.59 48.62
C GLN A 221 25.27 -8.19 49.19
#